data_AF-A0A285UIE3-F1
#
_entry.id   AF-A0A285UIE3-F1
#
_cell.length_a   1.000
_cell.length_b   1.000
_cell.length_c   1.000
_cell.angle_alpha   90.00
_cell.angle_beta   90.00
_cell.angle_gamma   90.00
#
_symmetry.space_group_name_H-M   'P 1'
#
loop_
_entity.id
_entity.type
_entity.pdbx_description
1 polymer ?
#
loop_
_entity_poly.entity_id
_entity_poly.type
_entity_poly.pdbx_seq_one_letter_code
_entity_poly.pdbx_strand_id
1 'polypeptide(L)'
;MTILDITASSEIASLREELNGKAMAGHGLTIVESRIAAEKLRLIGALVGSMEQELSVFRLAEAGRVGAAVVEQLATDVLADPQGKVLRPDFGRKP
;
A
#
# COMPACT_ATOMS: atom_id res chain seq x y z
N MET A 1 7.68 3.62 -8.92
CA MET A 1 6.71 2.72 -9.58
C MET A 1 7.14 1.30 -9.24
N THR A 2 6.31 0.52 -8.52
CA THR A 2 6.69 -0.83 -8.07
C THR A 2 6.61 -1.81 -9.25
N ILE A 3 7.33 -2.94 -9.20
CA ILE A 3 7.30 -3.96 -10.27
C ILE A 3 5.87 -4.45 -10.51
N LEU A 4 5.07 -4.58 -9.44
CA LEU A 4 3.67 -5.01 -9.51
C LEU A 4 2.77 -4.03 -10.28
N ASP A 5 3.06 -2.72 -10.19
CA ASP A 5 2.32 -1.67 -10.91
C ASP A 5 2.60 -1.71 -12.42
N ILE A 6 3.87 -1.95 -12.78
CA ILE A 6 4.28 -2.16 -14.17
C ILE A 6 3.62 -3.43 -14.73
N THR A 7 3.60 -4.51 -13.95
CA THR A 7 2.95 -5.77 -14.35
C THR A 7 1.45 -5.59 -14.56
N ALA A 8 0.73 -5.01 -13.59
CA ALA A 8 -0.71 -4.77 -13.72
C ALA A 8 -1.03 -3.90 -14.94
N SER A 9 -0.28 -2.81 -15.14
CA SER A 9 -0.44 -1.91 -16.28
C SER A 9 -0.17 -2.61 -17.62
N SER A 10 0.88 -3.43 -17.70
CA SER A 10 1.24 -4.21 -18.89
C SER A 10 0.16 -5.24 -19.24
N GLU A 11 -0.36 -5.97 -18.24
CA GLU A 11 -1.41 -6.97 -18.45
C GLU A 11 -2.73 -6.33 -18.91
N ILE A 12 -3.09 -5.17 -18.35
CA ILE A 12 -4.26 -4.39 -18.80
C ILE A 12 -4.06 -3.93 -20.25
N ALA A 13 -2.89 -3.40 -20.59
CA ALA A 13 -2.60 -2.94 -21.95
C ALA A 13 -2.67 -4.09 -22.96
N SER A 14 -2.07 -5.23 -22.63
CA SER A 14 -2.09 -6.45 -23.44
C SER A 14 -3.53 -6.97 -23.66
N LEU A 15 -4.33 -7.05 -22.59
CA LEU A 15 -5.73 -7.46 -22.71
C LEU A 15 -6.53 -6.47 -23.56
N ARG A 16 -6.29 -5.16 -23.41
CA ARG A 16 -6.95 -4.13 -24.24
C ARG A 16 -6.61 -4.29 -25.71
N GLU A 17 -5.34 -4.54 -26.04
CA GLU A 17 -4.90 -4.76 -27.42
C GLU A 17 -5.54 -6.01 -28.02
N GLU A 18 -5.62 -7.11 -27.26
CA GLU A 18 -6.28 -8.34 -27.69
C GLU A 18 -7.77 -8.09 -28.03
N LEU A 19 -8.49 -7.39 -27.14
CA LEU A 19 -9.91 -7.09 -27.32
C LEU A 19 -10.15 -6.13 -28.48
N ASN A 20 -9.34 -5.07 -28.60
CA ASN A 20 -9.43 -4.13 -29.71
C ASN A 20 -9.11 -4.79 -31.05
N GLY A 21 -8.11 -5.68 -31.10
CA GLY A 21 -7.76 -6.42 -32.31
C GLY A 21 -8.94 -7.25 -32.82
N LYS A 22 -9.66 -7.94 -31.93
CA LYS A 22 -10.85 -8.71 -32.27
C LYS A 22 -12.01 -7.82 -32.74
N ALA A 23 -12.25 -6.72 -32.03
CA ALA A 23 -13.29 -5.75 -32.40
C ALA A 23 -13.03 -5.13 -33.77
N MET A 24 -11.78 -4.74 -34.07
CA MET A 24 -11.39 -4.19 -35.39
C MET A 24 -11.49 -5.21 -36.51
N ALA A 25 -11.31 -6.49 -36.21
CA ALA A 25 -11.56 -7.57 -37.17
C ALA A 25 -13.06 -7.85 -37.38
N GLY A 26 -13.97 -7.13 -36.71
CA GLY A 26 -15.42 -7.34 -36.78
C GLY A 26 -15.90 -8.59 -36.04
N HIS A 27 -15.05 -9.20 -35.20
CA HIS A 27 -15.37 -10.41 -34.46
C HIS A 27 -15.81 -10.06 -33.03
N GLY A 28 -16.93 -10.64 -32.59
CA GLY A 28 -17.27 -10.70 -31.17
C GLY A 28 -16.40 -11.73 -30.44
N LEU A 29 -16.35 -11.61 -29.11
CA LEU A 29 -15.72 -12.64 -28.29
C LEU A 29 -16.58 -13.90 -28.28
N THR A 30 -15.93 -15.05 -28.45
CA THR A 30 -16.54 -16.34 -28.14
C THR A 30 -16.77 -16.47 -26.62
N ILE A 31 -17.57 -17.45 -26.22
CA ILE A 31 -17.81 -17.78 -24.81
C ILE A 31 -16.49 -18.10 -24.08
N VAL A 32 -15.60 -18.85 -24.75
CA VAL A 32 -14.30 -19.23 -24.19
C VAL A 32 -13.41 -18.00 -23.97
N GLU A 33 -13.33 -17.12 -24.96
CA GLU A 33 -12.53 -15.90 -24.87
C GLU A 33 -13.09 -14.93 -23.83
N SER A 34 -14.41 -14.82 -23.73
CA SER A 34 -15.06 -14.03 -22.68
C SER A 34 -14.71 -14.54 -21.29
N ARG A 35 -14.68 -15.87 -21.10
CA ARG A 35 -14.27 -16.49 -19.83
C ARG A 35 -12.80 -16.24 -19.53
N ILE A 36 -11.92 -16.33 -20.53
CA ILE A 36 -10.49 -16.03 -20.37
C ILE A 36 -10.29 -14.57 -19.98
N ALA A 37 -10.96 -13.63 -20.66
CA ALA A 37 -10.89 -12.21 -20.34
C ALA A 37 -11.38 -11.92 -18.91
N ALA A 38 -12.48 -12.56 -18.50
CA ALA A 38 -12.99 -12.44 -17.13
C ALA A 38 -11.98 -12.95 -16.08
N GLU A 39 -11.33 -14.09 -16.31
CA GLU A 39 -10.28 -14.59 -15.40
C GLU A 39 -9.05 -13.68 -15.37
N LYS A 40 -8.60 -13.18 -16.53
CA LYS A 40 -7.49 -12.20 -16.60
C LYS A 40 -7.83 -10.95 -15.77
N LEU A 41 -9.01 -10.37 -15.97
CA LEU A 41 -9.47 -9.20 -15.20
C LEU A 41 -9.57 -9.49 -13.70
N ARG A 42 -10.06 -10.67 -13.31
CA ARG A 42 -10.13 -11.08 -11.91
C ARG A 42 -8.75 -11.15 -11.27
N LEU A 43 -7.76 -11.71 -11.97
CA LEU A 43 -6.38 -11.81 -11.49
C LEU A 43 -5.72 -10.44 -11.38
N ILE A 44 -5.89 -9.57 -12.37
CA ILE A 44 -5.41 -8.19 -12.33
C ILE A 44 -6.04 -7.45 -11.14
N GLY A 45 -7.35 -7.59 -10.93
CA GLY A 45 -8.04 -6.98 -9.79
C GLY A 45 -7.49 -7.45 -8.45
N ALA A 46 -7.20 -8.75 -8.31
CA ALA A 46 -6.59 -9.28 -7.10
C ALA A 46 -5.17 -8.74 -6.88
N LEU A 47 -4.37 -8.60 -7.93
CA LEU A 47 -3.04 -8.01 -7.87
C LEU A 47 -3.09 -6.55 -7.42
N VAL A 48 -3.96 -5.74 -8.03
CA VAL A 48 -4.14 -4.32 -7.66
C VAL A 48 -4.62 -4.19 -6.21
N GLY A 49 -5.60 -5.00 -5.80
CA GLY A 49 -6.05 -5.00 -4.40
C GLY A 49 -4.94 -5.35 -3.40
N SER A 50 -4.06 -6.29 -3.75
CA SER A 50 -2.90 -6.60 -2.93
C SER A 50 -1.92 -5.42 -2.82
N MET A 51 -1.70 -4.68 -3.93
CA MET A 51 -0.84 -3.50 -3.92
C MET A 51 -1.43 -2.37 -3.06
N GLU A 52 -2.74 -2.14 -3.12
CA GLU A 52 -3.43 -1.16 -2.30
C GLU A 52 -3.31 -1.49 -0.81
N GLN A 53 -3.46 -2.77 -0.46
CA GLN A 53 -3.30 -3.24 0.91
C GLN A 53 -1.86 -3.04 1.41
N GLU A 54 -0.86 -3.38 0.60
CA GLU A 54 0.55 -3.16 0.92
C GLU A 54 0.84 -1.67 1.16
N LEU A 55 0.37 -0.78 0.26
CA LEU A 55 0.51 0.66 0.43
C LEU A 55 -0.18 1.17 1.69
N SER A 56 -1.37 0.64 2.02
CA SER A 56 -2.09 1.00 3.25
C SER A 56 -1.29 0.63 4.50
N VAL A 57 -0.70 -0.57 4.53
CA VAL A 57 0.15 -1.01 5.65
C VAL A 57 1.38 -0.12 5.78
N PHE A 58 2.06 0.20 4.68
CA PHE A 58 3.21 1.12 4.70
C PHE A 58 2.84 2.51 5.22
N ARG A 59 1.71 3.07 4.77
CA ARG A 59 1.21 4.38 5.25
C ARG A 59 0.91 4.35 6.74
N LEU A 60 0.29 3.28 7.24
CA LEU A 60 0.01 3.13 8.67
C LEU A 60 1.30 3.04 9.49
N ALA A 61 2.28 2.26 9.03
CA ALA A 61 3.58 2.14 9.68
C ALA A 61 4.32 3.48 9.72
N GLU A 62 4.28 4.26 8.63
CA GLU A 62 4.86 5.60 8.56
C GLU A 62 4.20 6.56 9.53
N ALA A 63 2.86 6.59 9.56
CA ALA A 63 2.11 7.41 10.50
C ALA A 63 2.45 7.06 11.96
N GLY A 64 2.64 5.77 12.27
CA GLY A 64 3.09 5.32 13.58
C GLY A 64 4.49 5.84 13.94
N ARG A 65 5.44 5.81 12.99
CA ARG A 65 6.79 6.35 13.21
C ARG A 65 6.78 7.86 13.46
N VAL A 66 6.04 8.61 12.63
CA VAL A 66 5.89 10.06 12.80
C VAL A 66 5.25 10.38 14.14
N GLY A 67 4.18 9.66 14.51
CA GLY A 67 3.52 9.83 15.81
C GLY A 67 4.45 9.57 16.99
N ALA A 68 5.24 8.50 16.94
CA ALA A 68 6.21 8.17 17.99
C ALA A 68 7.27 9.28 18.14
N ALA A 69 7.80 9.80 17.03
CA ALA A 69 8.77 10.90 17.07
C ALA A 69 8.18 12.18 17.68
N VAL A 70 6.92 12.50 17.39
CA VAL A 70 6.22 13.65 17.99
C VAL A 70 6.02 13.45 19.49
N VAL A 71 5.60 12.25 19.92
CA VAL A 71 5.44 11.95 21.35
C VAL A 71 6.78 12.03 22.09
N GLU A 72 7.86 11.53 21.50
CA GLU A 72 9.21 11.61 22.07
C GLU A 72 9.67 13.06 22.20
N GLN A 73 9.45 13.89 21.18
CA GLN A 73 9.77 15.31 21.23
C GLN A 73 8.98 16.03 22.31
N LEU A 74 7.65 15.81 22.38
CA LEU A 74 6.81 16.41 23.42
C LEU A 74 7.23 15.98 24.83
N ALA A 75 7.56 14.70 25.03
CA ALA A 75 8.07 14.20 26.30
C ALA A 75 9.40 14.88 26.67
N THR A 76 10.29 15.05 25.69
CA THR A 76 11.57 15.75 25.87
C THR A 76 11.36 17.22 26.22
N ASP A 77 10.46 17.91 25.52
CA ASP A 77 10.15 19.33 25.76
C ASP A 77 9.54 19.56 27.15
N VAL A 78 8.67 18.66 27.62
CA VAL A 78 8.11 18.70 28.98
C VAL A 78 9.17 18.44 30.05
N LEU A 79 10.14 17.56 29.77
CA LEU A 79 11.26 17.30 30.68
C LEU A 79 12.29 18.45 30.72
N ALA A 80 12.27 19.35 29.73
CA ALA A 80 13.19 20.48 29.62
C ALA A 80 12.73 21.76 30.36
N ASP A 81 11.61 21.73 31.09
CA ASP A 81 11.08 22.86 31.87
C ASP A 81 12.11 23.37 32.92
N PRO A 82 12.30 24.70 33.09
CA PRO A 82 13.59 25.33 33.42
C PRO A 82 13.97 25.31 34.92
N GLN A 83 13.29 24.53 35.76
CA GLN A 83 13.68 24.37 37.17
C GLN A 83 14.83 23.38 37.38
N GLY A 84 15.42 22.82 36.31
CA GLY A 84 16.61 21.97 36.40
C GLY A 84 16.39 20.64 37.14
N LYS A 85 15.15 20.28 37.43
CA LYS A 85 14.81 18.98 37.99
C LYS A 85 14.61 17.99 36.84
N VAL A 86 15.67 17.26 36.53
CA VAL A 86 15.57 16.03 35.72
C VAL A 86 14.61 15.09 36.47
N LEU A 87 13.36 15.00 36.02
CA LEU A 87 12.43 13.98 36.48
C LEU A 87 12.91 12.65 35.92
N ARG A 88 13.80 11.95 36.65
CA ARG A 88 14.05 10.54 36.39
C ARG A 88 12.84 9.75 36.90
N PRO A 89 12.13 9.01 36.03
CA PRO A 89 11.14 8.06 36.50
C PRO A 89 11.92 6.96 37.24
N ASP A 90 11.93 7.04 38.57
CA ASP A 90 12.52 6.00 39.40
C ASP A 90 11.52 4.85 39.42
N PHE A 91 11.63 3.94 38.45
CA PHE A 91 10.85 2.71 38.37
C PHE A 91 11.30 1.74 39.47
N GLY A 92 11.09 2.14 40.73
CA GLY A 92 10.94 1.27 41.89
C GLY A 92 11.84 0.04 41.98
N ARG A 93 13.12 0.13 41.63
CA ARG A 93 14.08 -0.91 42.04
C ARG A 93 14.34 -0.72 43.53
N LYS A 94 13.54 -1.42 44.34
CA LYS A 94 13.82 -1.58 45.77
C LYS A 94 15.15 -2.33 45.95
N PRO A 95 15.89 -2.04 47.04
CA PRO A 95 17.21 -2.61 47.33
C PRO A 95 17.18 -4.14 47.51
#